data_AF-A0A2W4SFW5-F1
#
_entry.id   AF-A0A2W4SFW5-F1
#
_cell.length_a   1.000
_cell.length_b   1.000
_cell.length_c   1.000
_cell.angle_alpha   90.00
_cell.angle_beta   90.00
_cell.angle_gamma   90.00
#
_symmetry.space_group_name_H-M   'P 1'
#
loop_
_entity.id
_entity.type
_entity.pdbx_description
1 polymer ?
#
loop_
_entity_poly.entity_id
_entity_poly.type
_entity_poly.pdbx_seq_one_letter_code
_entity_poly.pdbx_strand_id
1 'polypeptide(L)' 'MEQLSIWAGVIQVNRQYGRQALEIASMRCESLLAEQDHEGYEIWRQIHEKLSMLGNPEPTPPLIH' A
#
# COMPACT_ATOMS: atom_id res chain seq x y z
N MET A 1 -11.45 -11.84 10.30
CA MET A 1 -10.26 -12.45 9.67
C MET A 1 -9.73 -11.62 8.50
N GLU A 2 -10.57 -10.93 7.73
CA GLU A 2 -10.15 -10.18 6.53
C GLU A 2 -9.20 -8.99 6.77
N GLN A 3 -9.32 -8.25 7.88
CA GLN A 3 -8.44 -7.10 8.14
C GLN A 3 -6.97 -7.47 8.39
N LEU A 4 -6.71 -8.67 8.94
CA LEU A 4 -5.34 -9.15 9.15
C LEU A 4 -4.66 -9.45 7.82
N SER A 5 -5.41 -9.96 6.83
CA SER A 5 -4.90 -10.22 5.47
C SER A 5 -4.50 -8.93 4.75
N ILE A 6 -5.29 -7.86 4.90
CA ILE A 6 -4.97 -6.56 4.29
C ILE A 6 -3.69 -5.97 4.90
N TRP A 7 -3.54 -5.97 6.23
CA TRP A 7 -2.33 -5.47 6.88
C TRP A 7 -1.10 -6.32 6.56
N ALA A 8 -1.23 -7.64 6.43
CA ALA A 8 -0.16 -8.49 5.94
C ALA A 8 0.26 -8.08 4.52
N GLY A 9 -0.70 -7.81 3.63
CA GLY A 9 -0.45 -7.28 2.29
C GLY A 9 0.28 -5.93 2.31
N VAL A 10 -0.16 -4.99 3.14
CA VAL A 10 0.48 -3.68 3.33
C VAL A 10 1.94 -3.84 3.79
N ILE A 11 2.19 -4.66 4.81
CA ILE A 11 3.56 -4.90 5.33
C ILE A 11 4.44 -5.55 4.26
N GLN A 12 3.90 -6.53 3.52
CA GLN A 12 4.63 -7.21 2.46
C GLN A 12 5.00 -6.24 1.33
N VAL A 13 4.04 -5.47 0.82
CA VAL A 13 4.27 -4.49 -0.26
C VAL A 13 5.24 -3.40 0.20
N ASN A 14 5.09 -2.89 1.43
CA ASN A 14 6.01 -1.89 1.99
C ASN A 14 7.44 -2.46 2.18
N ARG A 15 7.58 -3.72 2.62
CA ARG A 15 8.90 -4.37 2.74
C ARG A 15 9.56 -4.62 1.39
N GLN A 16 8.79 -5.00 0.39
CA GLN A 16 9.30 -5.38 -0.92
C GLN A 16 9.68 -4.18 -1.78
N TYR A 17 8.87 -3.11 -1.74
CA TYR A 17 9.01 -1.97 -2.65
C TYR A 17 9.37 -0.66 -1.94
N GLY A 18 9.34 -0.61 -0.60
CA GLY A 18 9.75 0.54 0.19
C GLY A 18 9.06 1.83 -0.25
N ARG A 19 9.85 2.82 -0.69
CA ARG A 19 9.33 4.13 -1.14
C ARG A 19 8.43 4.04 -2.38
N GLN A 20 8.56 2.99 -3.19
CA GLN A 20 7.74 2.76 -4.38
C GLN A 20 6.45 1.99 -4.08
N ALA A 21 6.23 1.56 -2.84
CA ALA A 21 5.08 0.73 -2.47
C ALA A 21 3.74 1.35 -2.86
N LEU A 22 3.60 2.67 -2.73
CA LEU A 22 2.40 3.41 -3.13
C LEU A 22 2.19 3.41 -4.65
N GLU A 23 3.25 3.68 -5.41
CA GLU A 23 3.20 3.68 -6.89
C GLU A 23 2.86 2.28 -7.42
N ILE A 24 3.50 1.24 -6.87
CA ILE A 24 3.21 -0.16 -7.23
C ILE A 24 1.77 -0.54 -6.90
N ALA A 25 1.26 -0.14 -5.73
CA ALA A 25 -0.13 -0.40 -5.37
C ALA A 25 -1.11 0.33 -6.30
N SER A 26 -0.79 1.56 -6.70
CA SER A 26 -1.60 2.34 -7.67
C SER A 26 -1.64 1.67 -9.04
N MET A 27 -0.48 1.29 -9.59
CA MET A 27 -0.40 0.54 -10.86
C MET A 27 -1.17 -0.78 -10.81
N ARG A 28 -1.14 -1.47 -9.66
CA ARG A 28 -1.86 -2.73 -9.51
C ARG A 28 -3.37 -2.54 -9.51
N CYS A 29 -3.87 -1.48 -8.88
CA CYS A 29 -5.28 -1.09 -8.96
C CYS A 29 -5.71 -0.84 -10.42
N GLU A 30 -4.90 -0.11 -11.20
CA GLU A 30 -5.20 0.16 -12.62
C GLU A 30 -5.25 -1.13 -13.47
N SER A 31 -4.30 -2.05 -13.24
CA SER A 31 -4.29 -3.38 -13.89
C SER A 31 -5.57 -4.16 -13.60
N LEU A 32 -6.02 -4.18 -12.35
CA LEU A 32 -7.20 -4.92 -11.91
C LEU A 32 -8.49 -4.33 -12.47
N LEU A 33 -8.57 -2.99 -12.56
CA LEU A 33 -9.67 -2.32 -13.24
C LEU A 33 -9.72 -2.67 -14.74
N ALA A 34 -8.56 -2.73 -15.40
CA ALA A 34 -8.48 -3.15 -16.80
C ALA A 34 -8.89 -4.62 -17.01
N GLU A 35 -8.58 -5.48 -16.03
CA GLU A 35 -8.95 -6.90 -16.00
C GLU A 35 -10.42 -7.13 -15.59
N GLN A 36 -11.16 -6.09 -15.21
CA GLN A 36 -12.51 -6.16 -14.64
C GLN A 36 -12.59 -7.02 -13.36
N ASP A 37 -11.48 -7.16 -12.64
CA ASP A 37 -11.42 -7.84 -11.34
C ASP A 37 -11.74 -6.84 -10.22
N HIS A 38 -13.04 -6.71 -9.95
CA HIS A 38 -13.56 -5.81 -8.92
C HIS A 38 -13.19 -6.23 -7.50
N GLU A 39 -13.06 -7.53 -7.23
CA GLU A 39 -12.72 -8.05 -5.90
C GLU A 39 -11.25 -7.80 -5.60
N GLY A 40 -10.38 -8.15 -6.54
CA GLY A 40 -8.95 -7.84 -6.46
C GLY A 40 -8.71 -6.33 -6.33
N TYR A 41 -9.44 -5.52 -7.10
CA TYR A 41 -9.35 -4.07 -7.03
C TYR A 41 -9.69 -3.55 -5.62
N GLU A 42 -10.79 -3.99 -5.00
CA GLU A 42 -11.16 -3.52 -3.67
C GLU A 42 -10.14 -3.89 -2.58
N ILE A 43 -9.49 -5.06 -2.72
CA ILE A 43 -8.39 -5.48 -1.84
C ILE A 43 -7.19 -4.55 -2.02
N TRP A 44 -6.75 -4.32 -3.25
CA TRP A 44 -5.60 -3.45 -3.54
C TRP A 44 -5.87 -1.98 -3.24
N ARG A 45 -7.11 -1.51 -3.39
CA ARG A 45 -7.56 -0.18 -2.97
C ARG A 45 -7.39 0.01 -1.47
N GLN A 46 -7.79 -0.98 -0.66
CA GLN A 46 -7.59 -0.93 0.80
C GLN A 46 -6.11 -0.99 1.19
N ILE A 47 -5.28 -1.76 0.47
CA ILE A 47 -3.83 -1.81 0.67
C ILE A 47 -3.21 -0.44 0.35
N HIS A 48 -3.58 0.17 -0.78
CA HIS A 48 -3.11 1.49 -1.21
C HIS A 48 -3.47 2.57 -0.18
N GLU A 49 -4.73 2.59 0.29
CA GLU A 49 -5.18 3.54 1.32
C GLU A 49 -4.35 3.41 2.61
N LYS A 50 -4.11 2.19 3.08
CA LYS A 50 -3.30 1.95 4.28
C LYS A 50 -1.82 2.24 4.07
N LEU A 51 -1.26 1.96 2.90
CA LEU A 51 0.10 2.38 2.54
C LEU A 51 0.22 3.91 2.55
N SER A 52 -0.82 4.63 2.11
CA SER A 52 -0.84 6.10 2.16
C SER A 52 -0.87 6.61 3.58
N MET A 53 -1.57 5.92 4.49
CA MET A 53 -1.56 6.24 5.92
C MET A 53 -0.20 5.98 6.57
N LEU A 54 0.53 4.95 6.12
CA LEU A 54 1.92 4.70 6.54
C LEU A 54 2.91 5.70 5.93
N GLY A 55 2.56 6.27 4.78
CA GLY A 55 3.37 7.15 3.94
C GLY A 55 3.57 8.58 4.43
N ASN A 56 3.09 8.93 5.63
CA ASN A 56 3.60 10.07 6.38
C ASN A 56 4.40 9.60 7.61
N PRO A 57 5.61 9.02 7.45
CA PRO A 57 6.65 9.41 8.38
C PRO A 57 6.94 10.87 8.03
N GLU A 58 6.49 11.82 8.86
CA GLU A 58 7.20 13.10 8.93
C GLU A 58 8.70 12.78 8.89
N PRO A 59 9.51 13.46 8.06
CA PRO A 59 10.94 13.31 8.17
C PRO A 59 11.27 13.72 9.60
N THR A 60 11.54 12.75 10.47
CA THR A 60 12.01 13.04 11.82
C THR A 60 13.22 13.95 11.61
N PRO A 61 13.16 15.23 12.03
CA PRO A 61 14.31 16.09 11.86
C PRO A 61 15.47 15.39 12.57
N PRO A 62 16.69 15.41 12.01
CA PRO A 62 17.83 14.84 12.71
C PRO A 62 17.86 15.49 14.09
N LEU A 63 17.82 14.67 15.14
CA LEU A 63 18.12 15.11 16.50
C LEU A 63 19.54 15.66 16.45
N ILE A 64 19.65 16.98 16.35
CA ILE A 64 20.92 17.69 16.53
C ILE A 64 21.25 17.52 18.01
N HIS A 65 22.25 16.68 18.27
CA HIS A 65 22.89 16.51 19.58
C HIS A 65 23.56 17.79 20.06
#